data_AF-A0A1Y0RPH9-F1
#
_entry.id   AF-A0A1Y0RPH9-F1
#
_cell.length_a   1.000
_cell.length_b   1.000
_cell.length_c   1.000
_cell.angle_alpha   90.00
_cell.angle_beta   90.00
_cell.angle_gamma   90.00
#
_symmetry.space_group_name_H-M   'P 1'
#
loop_
_entity.id
_entity.type
_entity.pdbx_description
1 polymer ?
#
loop_
_entity_poly.entity_id
_entity_poly.type
_entity_poly.pdbx_seq_one_letter_code
_entity_poly.pdbx_strand_id
1 'polypeptide(L)'
;MLKKLFQKKIFRFIICGAITAAFNIVLIYSMIEYLKLNTPLLRNVANILSLEVSLVFSFFVYKVWVWSGSPWKIKEVLLRQMPLYHLSVFACVITRSCVLFPILDWIKINYLVNTLIGILIGSIINYLMSDKFVFKTN
;
A
#
# COMPACT_ATOMS: atom_id res chain seq x y z
N MET A 1 -18.91 19.74 -9.53
CA MET A 1 -18.23 18.62 -10.21
C MET A 1 -17.23 17.88 -9.31
N LEU A 2 -16.36 18.59 -8.57
CA LEU A 2 -15.41 17.97 -7.61
C LEU A 2 -16.08 17.02 -6.60
N LYS A 3 -17.20 17.40 -5.97
CA LYS A 3 -17.91 16.52 -5.00
C LYS A 3 -18.24 15.12 -5.56
N LYS A 4 -18.60 15.00 -6.85
CA LYS A 4 -18.89 13.70 -7.50
C LYS A 4 -17.61 12.87 -7.76
N LEU A 5 -16.47 13.53 -8.00
CA LEU A 5 -15.16 12.86 -8.12
C LEU A 5 -14.69 12.31 -6.78
N PHE A 6 -14.82 13.10 -5.69
CA PHE A 6 -14.51 12.67 -4.33
C PHE A 6 -15.40 11.52 -3.81
N GLN A 7 -16.60 11.34 -4.37
CA GLN A 7 -17.45 10.20 -4.04
C GLN A 7 -16.95 8.88 -4.64
N LYS A 8 -16.18 8.92 -5.74
CA LYS A 8 -15.67 7.70 -6.38
C LYS A 8 -14.61 7.04 -5.50
N LYS A 9 -14.78 5.74 -5.25
CA LYS A 9 -13.87 4.92 -4.42
C LYS A 9 -12.42 4.98 -4.90
N ILE A 10 -12.20 4.95 -6.21
CA ILE A 10 -10.87 5.05 -6.85
C ILE A 10 -10.16 6.36 -6.50
N PHE A 11 -10.86 7.48 -6.49
CA PHE A 11 -10.25 8.78 -6.19
C PHE A 11 -9.81 8.85 -4.72
N ARG A 12 -10.67 8.37 -3.81
CA ARG A 12 -10.31 8.24 -2.39
C ARG A 12 -9.14 7.28 -2.19
N PHE A 13 -9.08 6.19 -2.98
CA PHE A 13 -7.95 5.26 -2.95
C PHE A 13 -6.63 5.92 -3.31
N ILE A 14 -6.58 6.71 -4.38
CA ILE A 14 -5.37 7.44 -4.79
C ILE A 14 -4.92 8.43 -3.71
N ILE A 15 -5.86 9.22 -3.15
CA ILE A 15 -5.55 10.18 -2.08
C ILE A 15 -5.03 9.46 -0.83
N CYS A 16 -5.72 8.39 -0.41
CA CYS A 16 -5.29 7.61 0.75
C CYS A 16 -3.91 6.98 0.51
N GLY A 17 -3.64 6.49 -0.71
CA GLY A 17 -2.33 6.00 -1.12
C GLY A 17 -1.23 7.05 -0.94
N ALA A 18 -1.46 8.28 -1.42
CA ALA A 18 -0.52 9.38 -1.25
C ALA A 18 -0.30 9.74 0.23
N ILE A 19 -1.36 9.78 1.05
CA ILE A 19 -1.27 10.02 2.50
C ILE A 19 -0.43 8.93 3.17
N THR A 20 -0.66 7.67 2.83
CA THR A 20 0.08 6.55 3.43
C THR A 20 1.54 6.53 3.00
N ALA A 21 1.85 6.90 1.76
CA ALA A 21 3.23 7.04 1.29
C ALA A 21 3.94 8.19 2.03
N ALA A 22 3.28 9.34 2.18
CA ALA A 22 3.83 10.46 2.95
C ALA A 22 4.07 10.07 4.42
N PHE A 23 3.15 9.32 5.03
CA PHE A 23 3.29 8.79 6.38
C PHE A 23 4.50 7.86 6.51
N ASN A 24 4.73 6.95 5.55
CA ASN A 24 5.92 6.11 5.53
C ASN A 24 7.23 6.92 5.46
N ILE A 25 7.27 7.96 4.62
CA ILE A 25 8.43 8.86 4.50
C ILE A 25 8.70 9.59 5.82
N VAL A 26 7.65 10.09 6.48
CA VAL A 26 7.78 10.75 7.79
C VAL A 26 8.28 9.78 8.86
N LEU A 27 7.80 8.53 8.86
CA LEU A 27 8.24 7.51 9.80
C LEU A 27 9.73 7.20 9.64
N ILE A 28 10.17 6.87 8.42
CA ILE A 28 11.58 6.49 8.20
C ILE A 28 12.51 7.67 8.47
N TYR A 29 12.13 8.89 8.05
CA TYR A 29 12.87 10.11 8.36
C TYR A 29 12.99 10.31 9.87
N SER A 30 11.89 10.18 10.61
CA SER A 30 11.90 10.36 12.06
C SER A 30 12.77 9.33 12.78
N MET A 31 12.75 8.08 12.31
CA MET A 31 13.59 7.01 12.85
C MET A 31 15.08 7.23 12.56
N ILE A 32 15.44 7.72 11.37
CA ILE A 32 16.84 7.96 11.03
C ILE A 32 17.38 9.21 11.75
N GLU A 33 16.65 10.31 11.71
CA GLU A 33 17.13 11.60 12.22
C GLU A 33 17.00 11.72 13.75
N TYR A 34 15.84 11.38 14.33
CA TYR A 34 15.64 11.56 15.77
C TYR A 34 16.20 10.39 16.59
N LEU A 35 16.06 9.14 16.11
CA LEU A 35 16.58 7.96 16.82
C LEU A 35 18.04 7.63 16.42
N LYS A 36 18.65 8.42 15.52
CA LYS A 36 20.04 8.28 15.06
C LYS A 36 20.39 6.88 14.55
N LEU A 37 19.44 6.22 13.89
CA LEU A 37 19.59 4.89 13.31
C LEU A 37 20.45 4.94 12.02
N ASN A 38 21.70 5.38 12.16
CA ASN A 38 22.54 5.83 11.06
C ASN A 38 23.51 4.77 10.50
N THR A 39 23.60 3.60 11.11
CA THR A 39 24.38 2.50 10.55
C THR A 39 23.59 1.80 9.44
N PRO A 40 24.26 1.17 8.44
CA PRO A 40 23.56 0.46 7.36
C PRO A 40 22.56 -0.57 7.87
N LEU A 41 22.89 -1.28 8.96
CA LEU A 41 21.98 -2.24 9.58
C LEU A 41 20.75 -1.54 10.18
N LEU A 42 20.96 -0.49 10.99
CA LEU A 42 19.87 0.22 11.66
C LEU A 42 18.96 0.95 10.67
N ARG A 43 19.48 1.46 9.54
CA ARG A 43 18.67 2.05 8.47
C ARG A 43 17.73 1.04 7.81
N ASN A 44 18.20 -0.19 7.58
CA ASN A 44 17.36 -1.25 7.06
C ASN A 44 16.27 -1.65 8.06
N VAL A 45 16.61 -1.73 9.36
CA VAL A 45 15.64 -1.96 10.43
C VAL A 45 14.60 -0.84 10.46
N ALA A 46 15.02 0.42 10.40
CA ALA A 46 14.12 1.59 10.35
C ALA A 46 13.19 1.52 9.13
N ASN A 47 13.70 1.13 7.96
CA ASN A 47 12.90 0.97 6.75
C ASN A 47 11.84 -0.12 6.90
N ILE A 48 12.22 -1.31 7.38
CA ILE A 48 11.29 -2.43 7.59
C ILE A 48 10.20 -2.04 8.59
N LEU A 49 10.58 -1.46 9.74
CA LEU A 49 9.63 -1.01 10.75
C LEU A 49 8.69 0.07 10.21
N SER A 50 9.23 1.03 9.45
CA SER A 50 8.42 2.09 8.84
C SER A 50 7.43 1.54 7.82
N LEU A 51 7.84 0.54 7.03
CA LEU A 51 6.97 -0.12 6.06
C LEU A 51 5.84 -0.88 6.76
N GLU A 52 6.14 -1.68 7.78
CA GLU A 52 5.13 -2.45 8.52
C GLU A 52 4.13 -1.53 9.24
N VAL A 53 4.61 -0.50 9.96
CA VAL A 53 3.74 0.47 10.63
C VAL A 53 2.89 1.22 9.60
N SER A 54 3.47 1.61 8.47
CA SER A 54 2.73 2.27 7.39
C SER A 54 1.70 1.37 6.73
N LEU A 55 1.95 0.06 6.64
CA LEU A 55 1.01 -0.91 6.07
C LEU A 55 -0.19 -1.12 6.99
N VAL A 56 0.05 -1.19 8.30
CA VAL A 56 -1.04 -1.20 9.30
C VAL A 56 -1.83 0.10 9.25
N PHE A 57 -1.15 1.25 9.18
CA PHE A 57 -1.81 2.55 9.03
C PHE A 57 -2.65 2.62 7.75
N SER A 58 -2.10 2.18 6.62
CA SER A 58 -2.81 2.20 5.34
C SER A 58 -4.06 1.35 5.37
N PHE A 59 -4.02 0.17 6.01
CA PHE A 59 -5.20 -0.65 6.23
C PHE A 59 -6.34 0.14 6.88
N PHE A 60 -6.06 0.85 7.98
CA PHE A 60 -7.08 1.64 8.68
C PHE A 60 -7.57 2.84 7.87
N VAL A 61 -6.65 3.59 7.23
CA VAL A 61 -7.03 4.72 6.36
C VAL A 61 -7.96 4.25 5.24
N TYR A 62 -7.62 3.14 4.58
CA TYR A 62 -8.43 2.55 3.53
C TYR A 62 -9.79 2.07 4.05
N LYS A 63 -9.82 1.38 5.18
CA LYS A 63 -11.07 0.91 5.80
C LYS A 63 -12.01 2.05 6.15
N VAL A 64 -11.49 3.13 6.76
CA VAL A 64 -12.32 4.26 7.23
C VAL A 64 -12.76 5.15 6.07
N TRP A 65 -11.88 5.46 5.11
CA TRP A 65 -12.17 6.47 4.07
C TRP A 65 -12.60 5.89 2.72
N VAL A 66 -12.05 4.75 2.30
CA VAL A 66 -12.32 4.17 0.97
C VAL A 66 -13.42 3.11 1.04
N TRP A 67 -13.35 2.23 2.04
CA TRP A 67 -14.27 1.10 2.24
C TRP A 67 -15.13 1.27 3.50
N SER A 68 -15.68 2.46 3.71
CA SER A 68 -16.44 2.83 4.92
C SER A 68 -17.68 1.96 5.22
N GLY A 69 -18.19 1.22 4.23
CA GLY A 69 -19.32 0.28 4.40
C GLY A 69 -18.93 -1.11 4.93
N SER A 70 -17.63 -1.39 5.09
CA SER A 70 -17.15 -2.69 5.58
C SER A 70 -17.42 -2.89 7.08
N PRO A 71 -17.82 -4.10 7.54
CA PRO A 71 -18.13 -4.35 8.95
C PRO A 71 -16.92 -4.11 9.87
N TRP A 72 -17.18 -3.58 11.08
CA TRP A 72 -16.19 -3.25 12.12
C TRP A 72 -16.07 -4.30 13.24
N LYS A 73 -16.61 -5.51 13.04
CA LYS A 73 -16.50 -6.58 14.03
C LYS A 73 -15.02 -6.91 14.27
N ILE A 74 -14.53 -6.78 15.50
CA ILE A 74 -13.11 -6.93 15.86
C ILE A 74 -12.52 -8.24 15.33
N LYS A 75 -13.25 -9.36 15.52
CA LYS A 75 -12.84 -10.69 15.02
C LYS A 75 -12.65 -10.70 13.50
N GLU A 76 -13.53 -10.03 12.77
CA GLU A 76 -13.46 -9.93 11.31
C GLU A 76 -12.26 -9.08 10.87
N VAL A 77 -12.06 -7.94 11.54
CA VAL A 77 -10.99 -7.00 11.22
C VAL A 77 -9.63 -7.66 11.44
N LEU A 78 -9.41 -8.28 12.60
CA LEU A 78 -8.11 -8.84 12.98
C LEU A 78 -7.81 -10.20 12.35
N LEU A 79 -8.79 -11.10 12.23
CA LEU A 79 -8.52 -12.46 11.74
C LEU A 79 -8.72 -12.64 10.24
N ARG A 80 -9.45 -11.72 9.58
CA ARG A 80 -9.76 -11.84 8.16
C ARG A 80 -9.22 -10.66 7.35
N GLN A 81 -9.66 -9.44 7.66
CA GLN A 81 -9.36 -8.28 6.82
C GLN A 81 -7.88 -7.90 6.88
N MET A 82 -7.30 -7.83 8.06
CA MET A 82 -5.89 -7.44 8.23
C MET A 82 -4.92 -8.46 7.59
N PRO A 83 -5.04 -9.78 7.79
CA PRO A 83 -4.18 -10.75 7.11
C PRO A 83 -4.38 -10.77 5.58
N LEU A 84 -5.62 -10.72 5.10
CA LEU A 84 -5.89 -10.64 3.66
C LEU A 84 -5.32 -9.36 3.04
N TYR A 85 -5.31 -8.26 3.78
CA TYR A 85 -4.71 -7.02 3.33
C TYR A 85 -3.19 -7.14 3.20
N HIS A 86 -2.51 -7.72 4.19
CA HIS A 86 -1.06 -7.99 4.10
C HIS A 86 -0.75 -8.89 2.90
N LEU A 87 -1.52 -9.96 2.69
CA LEU A 87 -1.37 -10.84 1.54
C LEU A 87 -1.60 -10.10 0.22
N SER A 88 -2.55 -9.16 0.17
CA SER A 88 -2.82 -8.35 -1.03
C SER A 88 -1.66 -7.42 -1.36
N VAL A 89 -1.09 -6.75 -0.36
CA VAL A 89 0.09 -5.89 -0.54
C VAL A 89 1.30 -6.73 -0.92
N PHE A 90 1.52 -7.87 -0.28
CA PHE A 90 2.62 -8.78 -0.59
C PHE A 90 2.52 -9.34 -2.02
N ALA A 91 1.32 -9.76 -2.44
CA ALA A 91 1.07 -10.19 -3.81
C ALA A 91 1.39 -9.08 -4.82
N CYS A 92 1.00 -7.83 -4.54
CA CYS A 92 1.35 -6.68 -5.36
C CYS A 92 2.88 -6.48 -5.47
N VAL A 93 3.61 -6.56 -4.35
CA VAL A 93 5.08 -6.42 -4.34
C VAL A 93 5.75 -7.54 -5.14
N ILE A 94 5.30 -8.79 -4.98
CA ILE A 94 5.80 -9.94 -5.75
C ILE A 94 5.50 -9.76 -7.23
N THR A 95 4.26 -9.49 -7.61
CA THR A 95 3.88 -9.33 -9.02
C THR A 95 4.68 -8.21 -9.67
N ARG A 96 4.86 -7.08 -8.99
CA ARG A 96 5.70 -5.99 -9.48
C ARG A 96 7.16 -6.42 -9.65
N SER A 97 7.77 -6.99 -8.62
CA SER A 97 9.23 -7.17 -8.55
C SER A 97 9.71 -8.43 -9.26
N CYS A 98 8.93 -9.50 -9.22
CA CYS A 98 9.31 -10.80 -9.76
C CYS A 98 8.69 -11.11 -11.14
N VAL A 99 7.62 -10.39 -11.53
CA VAL A 99 6.92 -10.65 -12.81
C VAL A 99 7.03 -9.45 -13.74
N LEU A 100 6.47 -8.31 -13.35
CA LEU A 100 6.42 -7.14 -14.24
C LEU A 100 7.82 -6.58 -14.53
N PHE A 101 8.62 -6.37 -13.49
CA PHE A 101 9.94 -5.76 -13.67
C PHE A 101 10.84 -6.59 -14.60
N PRO A 102 11.02 -7.92 -14.39
CA PRO A 102 11.84 -8.72 -15.29
C PRO A 102 11.30 -8.82 -16.72
N ILE A 103 9.97 -8.91 -16.89
CA ILE A 103 9.37 -8.99 -18.24
C ILE A 103 9.60 -7.69 -19.01
N LEU A 104 9.35 -6.55 -18.38
CA LEU A 104 9.50 -5.23 -19.01
C LEU A 104 10.98 -4.90 -19.27
N ASP A 105 11.88 -5.33 -18.38
CA ASP A 105 13.32 -5.20 -18.56
C ASP A 105 13.82 -6.08 -19.73
N TRP A 106 13.29 -7.30 -19.86
CA TRP A 106 13.64 -8.22 -20.96
C TRP A 106 13.28 -7.65 -22.33
N ILE A 107 12.16 -6.92 -22.44
CA ILE A 107 11.78 -6.18 -23.66
C ILE A 107 12.45 -4.81 -23.79
N LYS A 108 13.48 -4.52 -22.98
CA LYS A 108 14.32 -3.32 -22.99
C LYS A 108 13.56 -2.01 -22.75
N ILE A 109 12.46 -2.05 -21.99
CA ILE A 109 11.79 -0.84 -21.54
C ILE A 109 12.69 -0.11 -20.54
N ASN A 110 12.78 1.21 -20.68
CA ASN A 110 13.54 2.04 -19.75
C ASN A 110 13.08 1.83 -18.30
N TYR A 111 14.03 1.74 -17.37
CA TYR A 111 13.76 1.44 -15.95
C TYR A 111 12.76 2.40 -15.28
N LEU A 112 12.71 3.67 -15.69
CA LEU A 112 11.74 4.65 -15.17
C LEU A 112 10.33 4.28 -15.62
N VAL A 113 10.16 3.98 -16.90
CA VAL A 113 8.88 3.57 -17.48
C VAL A 113 8.44 2.22 -16.89
N ASN A 114 9.35 1.27 -16.74
CA ASN A 114 9.10 -0.02 -16.08
C ASN A 114 8.61 0.19 -14.63
N THR A 115 9.31 1.03 -13.88
CA THR A 115 8.94 1.40 -12.49
C THR A 115 7.54 2.00 -12.43
N LEU A 116 7.20 2.92 -13.33
CA LEU A 116 5.88 3.55 -13.38
C LEU A 116 4.77 2.54 -13.72
N ILE A 117 4.99 1.70 -14.74
CA ILE A 117 4.04 0.64 -15.12
C ILE A 117 3.81 -0.31 -13.94
N GLY A 118 4.88 -0.73 -13.27
CA GLY A 118 4.79 -1.60 -12.12
C GLY A 118 4.03 -0.97 -10.93
N ILE A 119 4.19 0.35 -10.70
CA ILE A 119 3.45 1.05 -9.62
C ILE A 119 1.97 1.09 -9.99
N LEU A 120 1.67 1.44 -11.24
CA LEU A 120 0.30 1.57 -11.73
C LEU A 120 -0.43 0.23 -11.68
N ILE A 121 0.14 -0.82 -12.29
CA ILE A 121 -0.46 -2.16 -12.27
C ILE A 121 -0.55 -2.71 -10.84
N GLY A 122 0.51 -2.53 -10.03
CA GLY A 122 0.49 -2.93 -8.62
C GLY A 122 -0.63 -2.26 -7.83
N SER A 123 -0.84 -0.95 -8.03
CA SER A 123 -1.92 -0.21 -7.39
C SER A 123 -3.30 -0.69 -7.81
N ILE A 124 -3.48 -1.08 -9.09
CA ILE A 124 -4.72 -1.65 -9.61
C ILE A 124 -4.99 -3.01 -8.97
N ILE A 125 -3.98 -3.89 -8.92
CA ILE A 125 -4.10 -5.21 -8.30
C ILE A 125 -4.46 -5.05 -6.82
N ASN A 126 -3.76 -4.18 -6.10
CA ASN A 126 -4.04 -3.92 -4.69
C ASN A 126 -5.47 -3.40 -4.48
N TYR A 127 -5.94 -2.48 -5.33
CA TYR A 127 -7.31 -1.99 -5.29
C TYR A 127 -8.33 -3.12 -5.51
N LEU A 128 -8.14 -3.93 -6.57
CA LEU A 128 -9.05 -5.03 -6.91
C LEU A 128 -9.09 -6.10 -5.82
N MET A 129 -7.93 -6.49 -5.27
CA MET A 129 -7.85 -7.45 -4.18
C MET A 129 -8.50 -6.90 -2.91
N SER A 130 -8.25 -5.63 -2.59
CA SER A 130 -8.85 -4.97 -1.44
C SER A 130 -10.37 -4.89 -1.57
N ASP A 131 -10.87 -4.55 -2.75
CA ASP A 131 -12.32 -4.41 -2.99
C ASP A 131 -13.05 -5.75 -3.01
N LYS A 132 -12.47 -6.76 -3.65
CA LYS A 132 -13.12 -8.06 -3.84
C LYS A 132 -12.99 -9.02 -2.65
N PHE A 133 -11.85 -8.99 -1.96
CA PHE A 133 -11.53 -9.98 -0.93
C PHE A 133 -11.42 -9.37 0.47
N VAL A 134 -10.69 -8.27 0.63
CA VAL A 134 -10.41 -7.70 1.96
C VAL A 134 -11.66 -7.06 2.56
N PHE A 135 -12.24 -6.10 1.86
CA PHE A 135 -13.34 -5.27 2.35
C PHE A 135 -14.70 -5.67 1.79
N LYS A 136 -14.83 -6.94 1.35
CA LYS A 136 -16.10 -7.48 0.87
C LYS A 136 -17.19 -7.26 1.91
N THR A 137 -18.24 -6.57 1.49
CA THR A 137 -19.45 -6.37 2.29
C THR A 137 -20.37 -7.53 1.93
N ASN A 138 -20.64 -8.42 2.90
CA ASN A 138 -21.67 -9.45 2.76
C ASN A 138 -23.04 -8.82 2.99
#